data_AF-A0A964JDA1-F1
#
_entry.id   AF-A0A964JDA1-F1
#
_cell.length_a   1.000
_cell.length_b   1.000
_cell.length_c   1.000
_cell.angle_alpha   90.00
_cell.angle_beta   90.00
_cell.angle_gamma   90.00
#
_symmetry.space_group_name_H-M   'P 1'
#
loop_
_entity.id
_entity.type
_entity.pdbx_description
1 polymer ?
#
loop_
_entity_poly.entity_id
_entity_poly.type
_entity_poly.pdbx_seq_one_letter_code
_entity_poly.pdbx_strand_id
1 'polypeptide(L)'
;MPLIRGGNLAEDQWVHRADDEPLPDGEPVIVSLDRWKRDRETLLTRNAPLGLRLKSDQAPSQVAGDLDRFGVVALEFPTFKDGRAFSYAKLLRDRHHYRGEVRAFGHILRDQYLYLDRLGVDTIEVKDARQADEWKTAMGEYSVFYQPAADARRPAMNLRRRVAEALKPSRPDFEDLAPVGDVLPPKDAPPKATPARIAASDAKVRSFSHKYGHLSAPKLMAAMIETEFTGNIALVSSFGTEAAVLLHMVSEIAPDLPVVFLDTQKLFGETLRYRDQLVGQIGLTNVQTVRPDPERLRALDPKGMLFSSRANLCCQIRKVEPLDRALAPYDAWITGRKRYQGRRRAVLPVIEAAEGRVKINPLAGWSKDLLDEYFTEHGLPRHPLEADGYLSIGCMPCTDRVRPGEDVRAGRWRGTDKDECGIHETPAAQSLTSSGL
;
A
#
# COMPACT_ATOMS: atom_id res chain seq x y z
N MET A 1 -44.45 -8.21 -29.51
CA MET A 1 -43.50 -7.37 -30.29
C MET A 1 -42.18 -8.13 -30.37
N PRO A 2 -41.33 -7.94 -31.39
CA PRO A 2 -40.00 -8.53 -31.39
C PRO A 2 -39.22 -8.12 -30.13
N LEU A 3 -38.50 -9.07 -29.55
CA LEU A 3 -37.74 -8.90 -28.31
C LEU A 3 -36.25 -9.03 -28.61
N ILE A 4 -35.42 -8.16 -28.03
CA ILE A 4 -33.95 -8.28 -28.12
C ILE A 4 -33.40 -8.63 -26.75
N ARG A 5 -32.54 -9.66 -26.69
CA ARG A 5 -31.78 -10.10 -25.50
C ARG A 5 -30.30 -10.19 -25.85
N GLY A 6 -29.46 -9.46 -25.10
CA GLY A 6 -28.01 -9.43 -25.35
C GLY A 6 -27.64 -9.10 -26.81
N GLY A 7 -28.43 -8.25 -27.48
CA GLY A 7 -28.24 -7.88 -28.89
C GLY A 7 -28.77 -8.88 -29.92
N ASN A 8 -29.43 -9.97 -29.54
CA ASN A 8 -30.01 -10.93 -30.50
C ASN A 8 -31.54 -11.00 -30.35
N LEU A 9 -32.23 -11.39 -31.43
CA LEU A 9 -33.66 -11.68 -31.36
C LEU A 9 -33.94 -12.79 -30.35
N ALA A 10 -34.97 -12.59 -29.55
CA ALA A 10 -35.45 -13.52 -28.55
C ALA A 10 -36.93 -13.83 -28.78
N GLU A 11 -37.33 -15.04 -28.40
CA GLU A 11 -38.73 -15.42 -28.34
C GLU A 11 -39.42 -14.74 -27.15
N ASP A 12 -40.64 -14.24 -27.38
CA ASP A 12 -41.47 -13.67 -26.31
C ASP A 12 -42.58 -14.65 -25.95
N GLN A 13 -42.47 -15.25 -24.76
CA GLN A 13 -43.45 -16.21 -24.23
C GLN A 13 -44.52 -15.54 -23.38
N TRP A 14 -44.43 -14.22 -23.19
CA TRP A 14 -45.31 -13.46 -22.33
C TRP A 14 -46.39 -12.74 -23.12
N VAL A 15 -47.62 -12.79 -22.61
CA VAL A 15 -48.72 -12.07 -23.23
C VAL A 15 -49.21 -10.95 -22.31
N HIS A 16 -49.20 -9.72 -22.81
CA HIS A 16 -49.78 -8.58 -22.11
C HIS A 16 -51.31 -8.63 -22.16
N ARG A 17 -51.98 -8.44 -21.02
CA ARG A 17 -53.44 -8.36 -20.91
C ARG A 17 -53.85 -7.02 -20.33
N ALA A 18 -54.82 -6.37 -20.97
CA ALA A 18 -55.42 -5.15 -20.41
C ALA A 18 -56.20 -5.48 -19.13
N ASP A 19 -56.50 -4.47 -18.31
CA ASP A 19 -57.02 -4.67 -16.95
C ASP A 19 -58.37 -5.40 -16.90
N ASP A 20 -59.18 -5.26 -17.94
CA ASP A 20 -60.52 -5.84 -18.03
C ASP A 20 -60.60 -7.07 -18.96
N GLU A 21 -59.47 -7.48 -19.56
CA GLU A 21 -59.43 -8.68 -20.40
C GLU A 21 -59.36 -9.96 -19.56
N PRO A 22 -60.05 -11.04 -19.96
CA PRO A 22 -59.95 -12.33 -19.29
C PRO A 22 -58.51 -12.87 -19.36
N LEU A 23 -58.07 -13.51 -18.27
CA LEU A 23 -56.75 -14.12 -18.21
C LEU A 23 -56.79 -15.50 -18.87
N PRO A 24 -55.89 -15.81 -19.82
CA PRO A 24 -55.79 -17.14 -20.42
C PRO A 24 -55.34 -18.18 -19.38
N ASP A 25 -55.90 -19.38 -19.49
CA ASP A 25 -55.51 -20.53 -18.67
C ASP A 25 -54.15 -21.07 -19.12
N GLY A 26 -53.23 -21.29 -18.18
CA GLY A 26 -51.94 -21.94 -18.43
C GLY A 26 -50.86 -21.11 -19.13
N GLU A 27 -51.15 -19.94 -19.68
CA GLU A 27 -50.17 -19.10 -20.39
C GLU A 27 -49.50 -18.05 -19.49
N PRO A 28 -48.20 -17.71 -19.66
CA PRO A 28 -47.55 -16.60 -18.95
C PRO A 28 -48.16 -15.24 -19.32
N VAL A 29 -48.54 -14.44 -18.33
CA VAL A 29 -49.19 -13.13 -18.56
C VAL A 29 -48.47 -11.99 -17.88
N ILE A 30 -48.47 -10.81 -18.51
CA ILE A 30 -48.02 -9.55 -17.90
C ILE A 30 -49.26 -8.69 -17.62
N VAL A 31 -49.43 -8.29 -16.36
CA VAL A 31 -50.54 -7.44 -15.89
C VAL A 31 -50.03 -6.08 -15.42
N SER A 32 -50.90 -5.06 -15.42
CA SER A 32 -50.57 -3.75 -14.84
C SER A 32 -50.44 -3.81 -13.32
N LEU A 33 -49.77 -2.82 -12.74
CA LEU A 33 -49.76 -2.63 -11.28
C LEU A 33 -51.16 -2.42 -10.69
N ASP A 34 -52.04 -1.75 -11.42
CA ASP A 34 -53.39 -1.44 -10.96
C ASP A 34 -54.23 -2.72 -10.88
N ARG A 35 -54.12 -3.59 -11.90
CA ARG A 35 -54.73 -4.92 -11.89
C ARG A 35 -54.15 -5.83 -10.82
N TRP A 36 -52.83 -5.81 -10.61
CA TRP A 36 -52.20 -6.56 -9.51
C TRP A 36 -52.79 -6.18 -8.15
N LYS A 37 -52.96 -4.88 -7.89
CA LYS A 37 -53.53 -4.38 -6.62
C LYS A 37 -55.00 -4.77 -6.46
N ARG A 38 -55.79 -4.73 -7.55
CA ARG A 38 -57.23 -5.04 -7.53
C ARG A 38 -57.51 -6.54 -7.39
N ASP A 39 -56.80 -7.38 -8.17
CA ASP A 39 -57.14 -8.79 -8.37
C ASP A 39 -56.11 -9.74 -7.73
N ARG A 40 -55.34 -9.26 -6.73
CA ARG A 40 -54.17 -9.96 -6.17
C ARG A 40 -54.47 -11.41 -5.79
N GLU A 41 -55.55 -11.65 -5.05
CA GLU A 41 -55.90 -12.99 -4.56
C GLU A 41 -56.19 -13.96 -5.71
N THR A 42 -56.95 -13.52 -6.71
CA THR A 42 -57.24 -14.33 -7.90
C THR A 42 -55.97 -14.62 -8.71
N LEU A 43 -55.12 -13.62 -8.90
CA LEU A 43 -53.85 -13.77 -9.63
C LEU A 43 -52.93 -14.79 -8.93
N LEU A 44 -52.91 -14.82 -7.60
CA LEU A 44 -52.11 -15.76 -6.82
C LEU A 44 -52.56 -17.22 -6.95
N THR A 45 -53.84 -17.47 -7.27
CA THR A 45 -54.35 -18.84 -7.46
C THR A 45 -54.00 -19.43 -8.83
N ARG A 46 -53.44 -18.61 -9.73
CA ARG A 46 -53.19 -19.02 -11.10
C ARG A 46 -51.99 -19.96 -11.19
N ASN A 47 -52.18 -21.09 -11.88
CA ASN A 47 -51.12 -22.07 -12.10
C ASN A 47 -50.26 -21.76 -13.35
N ALA A 48 -49.86 -20.50 -13.51
CA ALA A 48 -48.98 -20.09 -14.60
C ALA A 48 -48.24 -18.77 -14.27
N PRO A 49 -47.06 -18.51 -14.86
CA PRO A 49 -46.21 -17.38 -14.47
C PRO A 49 -46.90 -16.02 -14.59
N LEU A 50 -46.58 -15.11 -13.68
CA LEU A 50 -47.05 -13.74 -13.67
C LEU A 50 -45.90 -12.77 -13.97
N GLY A 51 -46.21 -11.73 -14.71
CA GLY A 51 -45.35 -10.60 -14.97
C GLY A 51 -46.05 -9.31 -14.59
N LEU A 52 -45.25 -8.29 -14.29
CA LEU A 52 -45.74 -6.98 -13.88
C LEU A 52 -45.29 -5.91 -14.85
N ARG A 53 -46.21 -5.04 -15.26
CA ARG A 53 -45.92 -3.84 -16.05
C ARG A 53 -46.01 -2.61 -15.15
N LEU A 54 -44.94 -1.83 -15.11
CA LEU A 54 -44.84 -0.58 -14.36
C LEU A 54 -44.81 0.61 -15.33
N LYS A 55 -45.73 1.55 -15.12
CA LYS A 55 -45.68 2.87 -15.77
C LYS A 55 -44.50 3.68 -15.23
N SER A 56 -44.09 4.70 -15.98
CA SER A 56 -42.92 5.54 -15.61
C SER A 56 -43.02 6.22 -14.24
N ASP A 57 -44.23 6.47 -13.73
CA ASP A 57 -44.52 7.05 -12.42
C ASP A 57 -44.69 6.01 -11.30
N GLN A 58 -44.59 4.72 -11.63
CA GLN A 58 -44.78 3.61 -10.71
C GLN A 58 -43.44 2.97 -10.31
N ALA A 59 -42.91 3.40 -9.16
CA ALA A 59 -41.65 2.85 -8.64
C ALA A 59 -41.77 1.36 -8.21
N PRO A 60 -40.73 0.53 -8.45
CA PRO A 60 -40.67 -0.86 -7.99
C PRO A 60 -40.88 -1.05 -6.48
N SER A 61 -40.58 -0.03 -5.67
CA SER A 61 -40.81 -0.05 -4.22
C SER A 61 -42.28 -0.27 -3.84
N GLN A 62 -43.23 0.04 -4.72
CA GLN A 62 -44.66 -0.19 -4.49
C GLN A 62 -45.04 -1.67 -4.43
N VAL A 63 -44.19 -2.56 -4.96
CA VAL A 63 -44.41 -4.02 -5.00
C VAL A 63 -43.25 -4.79 -4.39
N ALA A 64 -42.37 -4.14 -3.62
CA ALA A 64 -41.12 -4.72 -3.15
C ALA A 64 -41.29 -6.09 -2.44
N GLY A 65 -42.39 -6.27 -1.69
CA GLY A 65 -42.69 -7.51 -0.98
C GLY A 65 -43.30 -8.63 -1.82
N ASP A 66 -43.62 -8.38 -3.09
CA ASP A 66 -44.21 -9.34 -4.03
C ASP A 66 -43.32 -9.56 -5.27
N LEU A 67 -42.13 -8.94 -5.33
CA LEU A 67 -41.27 -8.98 -6.52
C LEU A 67 -40.84 -10.40 -6.91
N ASP A 68 -40.64 -11.28 -5.94
CA ASP A 68 -40.30 -12.69 -6.12
C ASP A 68 -41.39 -13.50 -6.84
N ARG A 69 -42.63 -12.98 -6.89
CA ARG A 69 -43.76 -13.61 -7.57
C ARG A 69 -43.77 -13.36 -9.08
N PHE A 70 -43.02 -12.36 -9.55
CA PHE A 70 -43.03 -11.99 -10.96
C PHE A 70 -41.84 -12.60 -11.70
N GLY A 71 -42.12 -13.35 -12.76
CA GLY A 71 -41.11 -13.86 -13.68
C GLY A 71 -40.52 -12.76 -14.57
N VAL A 72 -41.28 -11.69 -14.81
CA VAL A 72 -40.84 -10.49 -15.55
C VAL A 72 -41.38 -9.21 -14.90
N VAL A 73 -40.55 -8.17 -14.83
CA VAL A 73 -40.95 -6.79 -14.53
C VAL A 73 -40.63 -5.91 -15.73
N ALA A 74 -41.68 -5.46 -16.42
CA ALA A 74 -41.62 -4.62 -17.61
C ALA A 74 -41.72 -3.13 -17.24
N LEU A 75 -40.73 -2.33 -17.61
CA LEU A 75 -40.61 -0.90 -17.33
C LEU A 75 -40.93 -0.06 -18.55
N GLU A 76 -41.84 0.90 -18.39
CA GLU A 76 -42.26 1.79 -19.46
C GLU A 76 -41.28 2.93 -19.74
N PHE A 77 -41.01 3.17 -21.02
CA PHE A 77 -40.40 4.38 -21.54
C PHE A 77 -41.45 5.18 -22.32
N PRO A 78 -42.17 6.13 -21.69
CA PRO A 78 -43.23 6.89 -22.35
C PRO A 78 -42.64 7.84 -23.41
N THR A 79 -41.43 8.35 -23.18
CA THR A 79 -40.65 9.13 -24.14
C THR A 79 -39.17 8.79 -23.97
N PHE A 80 -38.36 9.02 -25.00
CA PHE A 80 -36.91 8.80 -24.92
C PHE A 80 -36.18 9.72 -23.91
N LYS A 81 -36.84 10.78 -23.43
CA LYS A 81 -36.30 11.75 -22.48
C LYS A 81 -36.55 11.36 -21.02
N ASP A 82 -37.37 10.34 -20.76
CA ASP A 82 -37.69 9.91 -19.40
C ASP A 82 -36.63 8.92 -18.88
N GLY A 83 -35.87 9.35 -17.88
CA GLY A 83 -34.80 8.57 -17.26
C GLY A 83 -35.23 7.65 -16.12
N ARG A 84 -36.49 7.66 -15.68
CA ARG A 84 -36.91 6.97 -14.45
C ARG A 84 -36.76 5.45 -14.55
N ALA A 85 -37.10 4.87 -15.69
CA ALA A 85 -36.99 3.43 -15.91
C ALA A 85 -35.53 2.93 -15.84
N PHE A 86 -34.53 3.73 -16.23
CA PHE A 86 -33.11 3.41 -15.97
C PHE A 86 -32.83 3.25 -14.47
N SER A 87 -33.32 4.19 -13.68
CA SER A 87 -33.15 4.15 -12.22
C SER A 87 -33.89 2.96 -11.60
N TYR A 88 -35.08 2.63 -12.12
CA TYR A 88 -35.88 1.51 -11.64
C TYR A 88 -35.24 0.15 -11.95
N ALA A 89 -34.66 -0.02 -13.14
CA ALA A 89 -33.88 -1.21 -13.48
C ALA A 89 -32.73 -1.44 -12.48
N LYS A 90 -31.99 -0.36 -12.16
CA LYS A 90 -30.92 -0.42 -11.15
C LYS A 90 -31.45 -0.75 -9.76
N LEU A 91 -32.55 -0.13 -9.33
CA LEU A 91 -33.16 -0.42 -8.02
C LEU A 91 -33.64 -1.87 -7.92
N LEU A 92 -34.22 -2.43 -8.99
CA LEU A 92 -34.63 -3.83 -9.03
C LEU A 92 -33.44 -4.77 -8.76
N ARG A 93 -32.28 -4.52 -9.39
CA ARG A 93 -31.08 -5.36 -9.19
C ARG A 93 -30.37 -5.12 -7.86
N ASP A 94 -30.07 -3.86 -7.55
CA ASP A 94 -29.17 -3.53 -6.46
C ASP A 94 -29.87 -3.49 -5.10
N ARG A 95 -31.07 -2.92 -5.03
CA ARG A 95 -31.80 -2.71 -3.77
C ARG A 95 -32.79 -3.82 -3.48
N HIS A 96 -33.53 -4.26 -4.49
CA HIS A 96 -34.57 -5.27 -4.33
C HIS A 96 -34.08 -6.69 -4.64
N HIS A 97 -32.85 -6.85 -5.13
CA HIS A 97 -32.25 -8.14 -5.47
C HIS A 97 -33.13 -9.01 -6.37
N TYR A 98 -33.94 -8.37 -7.22
CA TYR A 98 -34.85 -9.05 -8.15
C TYR A 98 -34.03 -9.84 -9.18
N ARG A 99 -34.35 -11.13 -9.30
CA ARG A 99 -33.62 -12.08 -10.18
C ARG A 99 -34.38 -12.46 -11.45
N GLY A 100 -35.66 -12.10 -11.56
CA GLY A 100 -36.44 -12.34 -12.77
C GLY A 100 -36.06 -11.40 -13.91
N GLU A 101 -36.77 -11.53 -15.03
CA GLU A 101 -36.50 -10.74 -16.23
C GLU A 101 -36.88 -9.26 -16.01
N VAL A 102 -35.94 -8.33 -16.24
CA VAL A 102 -36.26 -6.90 -16.33
C VAL A 102 -36.39 -6.56 -17.80
N ARG A 103 -37.59 -6.21 -18.22
CA ARG A 103 -37.92 -5.87 -19.60
C ARG A 103 -38.12 -4.36 -19.74
N ALA A 104 -37.68 -3.79 -20.84
CA ALA A 104 -37.97 -2.40 -21.18
C ALA A 104 -38.83 -2.31 -22.44
N PHE A 105 -39.84 -1.45 -22.43
CA PHE A 105 -40.74 -1.26 -23.58
C PHE A 105 -41.07 0.21 -23.80
N GLY A 106 -41.57 0.54 -24.99
CA GLY A 106 -41.98 1.90 -25.35
C GLY A 106 -40.96 2.61 -26.25
N HIS A 107 -40.62 3.86 -25.91
CA HIS A 107 -39.75 4.73 -26.69
C HIS A 107 -38.29 4.61 -26.27
N ILE A 108 -37.62 3.54 -26.69
CA ILE A 108 -36.22 3.27 -26.40
C ILE A 108 -35.38 3.55 -27.65
N LEU A 109 -34.30 4.31 -27.49
CA LEU A 109 -33.34 4.54 -28.58
C LEU A 109 -32.31 3.42 -28.63
N ARG A 110 -31.86 3.07 -29.83
CA ARG A 110 -30.82 2.07 -30.06
C ARG A 110 -29.53 2.39 -29.27
N ASP A 111 -29.13 3.66 -29.23
CA ASP A 111 -27.93 4.12 -28.50
C ASP A 111 -28.08 4.04 -26.97
N GLN A 112 -29.30 3.88 -26.45
CA GLN A 112 -29.55 3.69 -25.02
C GLN A 112 -29.40 2.23 -24.59
N TYR A 113 -29.39 1.28 -25.54
CA TYR A 113 -29.48 -0.15 -25.25
C TYR A 113 -28.36 -0.65 -24.37
N LEU A 114 -27.12 -0.27 -24.69
CA LEU A 114 -25.96 -0.66 -23.91
C LEU A 114 -26.13 -0.21 -22.46
N TYR A 115 -26.53 1.04 -22.21
CA TYR A 115 -26.73 1.53 -20.85
C TYR A 115 -27.83 0.78 -20.10
N LEU A 116 -28.91 0.39 -20.77
CA LEU A 116 -29.97 -0.42 -20.17
C LEU A 116 -29.47 -1.82 -19.77
N ASP A 117 -28.73 -2.50 -20.64
CA ASP A 117 -28.05 -3.76 -20.34
C ASP A 117 -27.14 -3.61 -19.11
N ARG A 118 -26.36 -2.51 -19.06
CA ARG A 118 -25.51 -2.21 -17.90
C ARG A 118 -26.29 -2.03 -16.60
N LEU A 119 -27.50 -1.50 -16.65
CA LEU A 119 -28.35 -1.32 -15.47
C LEU A 119 -29.15 -2.59 -15.11
N GLY A 120 -28.99 -3.67 -15.87
CA GLY A 120 -29.58 -4.97 -15.60
C GLY A 120 -30.94 -5.19 -16.24
N VAL A 121 -31.26 -4.45 -17.30
CA VAL A 121 -32.35 -4.79 -18.23
C VAL A 121 -31.91 -5.97 -19.07
N ASP A 122 -32.68 -7.07 -19.06
CA ASP A 122 -32.36 -8.28 -19.81
C ASP A 122 -32.88 -8.21 -21.25
N THR A 123 -34.07 -7.62 -21.43
CA THR A 123 -34.78 -7.64 -22.69
C THR A 123 -35.40 -6.29 -23.03
N ILE A 124 -35.45 -5.97 -24.32
CA ILE A 124 -36.11 -4.76 -24.84
C ILE A 124 -37.13 -5.13 -25.91
N GLU A 125 -38.30 -4.50 -25.87
CA GLU A 125 -39.28 -4.59 -26.95
C GLU A 125 -38.95 -3.59 -28.06
N VAL A 126 -38.85 -4.08 -29.29
CA VAL A 126 -38.53 -3.25 -30.46
C VAL A 126 -39.67 -3.29 -31.47
N LYS A 127 -39.79 -2.24 -32.29
CA LYS A 127 -40.86 -2.14 -33.29
C LYS A 127 -40.61 -2.99 -34.53
N ASP A 128 -39.35 -3.17 -34.92
CA ASP A 128 -38.96 -3.86 -36.16
C ASP A 128 -37.84 -4.88 -35.89
N ALA A 129 -38.11 -6.15 -36.17
CA ALA A 129 -37.14 -7.23 -36.01
C ALA A 129 -35.95 -7.11 -36.98
N ARG A 130 -36.10 -6.39 -38.10
CA ARG A 130 -35.04 -6.20 -39.12
C ARG A 130 -33.87 -5.35 -38.63
N GLN A 131 -34.05 -4.62 -37.52
CA GLN A 131 -33.00 -3.82 -36.89
C GLN A 131 -32.14 -4.61 -35.89
N ALA A 132 -32.38 -5.92 -35.72
CA ALA A 132 -31.67 -6.73 -34.72
C ALA A 132 -30.14 -6.60 -34.80
N ASP A 133 -29.59 -6.54 -36.02
CA ASP A 133 -28.16 -6.31 -36.22
C ASP A 133 -27.69 -4.94 -35.72
N GLU A 134 -28.50 -3.88 -35.86
CA GLU A 134 -28.18 -2.54 -35.34
C GLU A 134 -28.16 -2.49 -33.81
N TRP A 135 -29.08 -3.22 -33.16
CA TRP A 135 -29.11 -3.38 -31.70
C TRP A 135 -27.92 -4.21 -31.21
N LYS A 136 -27.50 -5.21 -31.99
CA LYS A 136 -26.27 -5.97 -31.74
C LYS A 136 -25.03 -5.10 -31.81
N THR A 137 -24.94 -4.22 -32.82
CA THR A 137 -23.82 -3.28 -32.94
C THR A 137 -23.76 -2.32 -31.74
N ALA A 138 -24.91 -1.84 -31.25
CA ALA A 138 -24.97 -0.92 -30.09
C ALA A 138 -24.26 -1.47 -28.85
N MET A 139 -24.32 -2.79 -28.65
CA MET A 139 -23.69 -3.47 -27.53
C MET A 139 -22.15 -3.43 -27.56
N GLY A 140 -21.57 -3.24 -28.74
CA GLY A 140 -20.12 -3.25 -28.97
C GLY A 140 -19.48 -1.86 -29.06
N GLU A 141 -20.25 -0.77 -29.03
CA GLU A 141 -19.73 0.58 -29.30
C GLU A 141 -18.76 1.08 -28.23
N TYR A 142 -18.98 0.67 -26.98
CA TYR A 142 -18.10 1.01 -25.87
C TYR A 142 -17.55 -0.26 -25.24
N SER A 143 -16.22 -0.37 -25.21
CA SER A 143 -15.50 -1.52 -24.66
C SER A 143 -14.99 -1.29 -23.24
N VAL A 144 -14.98 -0.04 -22.76
CA VAL A 144 -14.39 0.34 -21.47
C VAL A 144 -15.34 1.25 -20.71
N PHE A 145 -15.54 0.94 -19.42
CA PHE A 145 -16.45 1.68 -18.55
C PHE A 145 -15.77 2.06 -17.24
N TYR A 146 -16.03 3.26 -16.73
CA TYR A 146 -15.39 3.74 -15.50
C TYR A 146 -16.06 3.25 -14.22
N GLN A 147 -17.37 2.98 -14.26
CA GLN A 147 -18.16 2.61 -13.10
C GLN A 147 -18.63 1.15 -13.19
N PRO A 148 -18.69 0.42 -12.06
CA PRO A 148 -19.31 -0.91 -12.02
C PRO A 148 -20.82 -0.81 -12.27
N ALA A 149 -21.39 -1.85 -12.86
CA ALA A 149 -22.80 -1.95 -13.17
C ALA A 149 -23.29 -3.41 -13.01
N ALA A 150 -24.55 -3.69 -13.34
CA ALA A 150 -25.17 -5.00 -13.15
C ALA A 150 -24.72 -6.05 -14.20
N ASP A 151 -24.08 -5.61 -15.29
CA ASP A 151 -23.58 -6.42 -16.41
C ASP A 151 -22.32 -7.27 -16.11
N ALA A 152 -21.84 -7.26 -14.86
CA ALA A 152 -20.59 -7.91 -14.43
C ALA A 152 -19.33 -7.50 -15.21
N ARG A 153 -19.40 -6.49 -16.10
CA ARG A 153 -18.24 -6.01 -16.86
C ARG A 153 -17.28 -5.30 -15.93
N ARG A 154 -15.99 -5.56 -16.14
CA ARG A 154 -14.93 -5.00 -15.27
C ARG A 154 -14.70 -3.52 -15.60
N PRO A 155 -14.72 -2.63 -14.60
CA PRO A 155 -14.40 -1.23 -14.82
C PRO A 155 -12.95 -1.00 -15.27
N ALA A 156 -12.69 0.17 -15.84
CA ALA A 156 -11.41 0.62 -16.35
C ALA A 156 -10.30 0.52 -15.28
N MET A 157 -10.61 0.85 -14.02
CA MET A 157 -9.66 0.72 -12.92
C MET A 157 -9.26 -0.75 -12.67
N ASN A 158 -10.21 -1.67 -12.75
CA ASN A 158 -9.95 -3.10 -12.57
C ASN A 158 -9.15 -3.67 -13.74
N LEU A 159 -9.46 -3.23 -14.96
CA LEU A 159 -8.68 -3.59 -16.15
C LEU A 159 -7.25 -3.06 -16.06
N ARG A 160 -7.06 -1.80 -15.66
CA ARG A 160 -5.73 -1.21 -15.42
C ARG A 160 -4.96 -1.94 -14.32
N ARG A 161 -5.63 -2.29 -13.21
CA ARG A 161 -5.00 -3.06 -12.13
C ARG A 161 -4.56 -4.44 -12.62
N ARG A 162 -5.37 -5.12 -13.43
CA ARG A 162 -5.02 -6.42 -14.02
C ARG A 162 -3.88 -6.32 -15.02
N VAL A 163 -3.90 -5.30 -15.88
CA VAL A 163 -2.78 -5.05 -16.80
C VAL A 163 -1.53 -4.73 -16.00
N ALA A 164 -1.62 -3.92 -14.95
CA ALA A 164 -0.51 -3.69 -14.03
C ALA A 164 -0.09 -4.97 -13.29
N GLU A 165 -1.00 -5.89 -12.95
CA GLU A 165 -0.70 -7.20 -12.34
C GLU A 165 -0.13 -8.21 -13.33
N ALA A 166 -0.48 -8.13 -14.61
CA ALA A 166 0.05 -8.98 -15.67
C ALA A 166 1.38 -8.45 -16.23
N LEU A 167 1.58 -7.12 -16.17
CA LEU A 167 2.83 -6.43 -16.46
C LEU A 167 3.74 -6.32 -15.23
N LYS A 168 3.23 -6.62 -14.02
CA LYS A 168 4.12 -7.04 -12.94
C LYS A 168 4.87 -8.22 -13.53
N PRO A 169 6.22 -8.19 -13.57
CA PRO A 169 6.97 -9.34 -14.02
C PRO A 169 6.42 -10.55 -13.27
N SER A 170 6.13 -11.64 -13.98
CA SER A 170 5.96 -12.94 -13.33
C SER A 170 7.07 -13.02 -12.30
N ARG A 171 6.72 -13.39 -11.05
CA ARG A 171 7.75 -13.81 -10.10
C ARG A 171 8.63 -14.76 -10.92
N PRO A 172 9.90 -14.44 -11.18
CA PRO A 172 10.73 -15.43 -11.85
C PRO A 172 10.63 -16.67 -10.98
N ASP A 173 10.48 -17.84 -11.60
CA ASP A 173 10.59 -19.09 -10.88
C ASP A 173 11.93 -19.02 -10.11
N PHE A 174 11.82 -18.82 -8.81
CA PHE A 174 12.96 -18.58 -7.92
C PHE A 174 13.52 -19.92 -7.43
N GLU A 175 13.46 -20.95 -8.26
CA GLU A 175 14.05 -22.25 -7.95
C GLU A 175 15.58 -22.25 -8.09
N ASP A 176 16.18 -21.20 -8.68
CA ASP A 176 17.63 -21.05 -8.78
C ASP A 176 18.25 -20.02 -7.82
N LEU A 177 17.48 -19.39 -6.92
CA LEU A 177 18.09 -18.60 -5.84
C LEU A 177 18.22 -19.47 -4.60
N ALA A 178 19.47 -19.88 -4.34
CA ALA A 178 19.88 -20.57 -3.13
C ALA A 178 19.14 -20.01 -1.89
N PRO A 179 18.57 -20.88 -1.03
CA PRO A 179 17.98 -20.45 0.23
C PRO A 179 19.01 -19.63 1.03
N VAL A 180 18.56 -18.69 1.89
CA VAL A 180 19.48 -17.80 2.64
C VAL A 180 20.56 -18.58 3.40
N GLY A 181 20.27 -19.84 3.76
CA GLY A 181 21.20 -20.75 4.42
C GLY A 181 22.39 -21.23 3.57
N ASP A 182 22.26 -21.22 2.23
CA ASP A 182 23.30 -21.71 1.30
C ASP A 182 24.18 -20.58 0.74
N VAL A 183 23.85 -19.34 1.07
CA VAL A 183 24.66 -18.19 0.71
C VAL A 183 25.87 -18.17 1.63
N LEU A 184 27.01 -18.64 1.11
CA LEU A 184 28.30 -18.57 1.81
C LEU A 184 28.47 -17.19 2.47
N PRO A 185 28.97 -17.14 3.73
CA PRO A 185 29.24 -15.88 4.40
C PRO A 185 30.16 -15.02 3.52
N PRO A 186 30.07 -13.68 3.61
CA PRO A 186 30.98 -12.80 2.89
C PRO A 186 32.43 -13.27 3.12
N LYS A 187 33.24 -13.35 2.05
CA LYS A 187 34.64 -13.80 2.16
C LYS A 187 35.43 -12.99 3.19
N ASP A 188 35.07 -11.72 3.35
CA ASP A 188 35.70 -10.77 4.27
C ASP A 188 34.79 -10.42 5.47
N ALA A 189 33.88 -11.33 5.86
CA ALA A 189 33.06 -11.12 7.05
C ALA A 189 33.96 -11.04 8.29
N PRO A 190 33.85 -10.00 9.13
CA PRO A 190 34.60 -9.95 10.37
C PRO A 190 34.23 -11.15 11.26
N PRO A 191 35.20 -11.74 11.99
CA PRO A 191 34.90 -12.83 12.90
C PRO A 191 33.91 -12.38 13.97
N LYS A 192 32.98 -13.27 14.33
CA LYS A 192 32.05 -13.02 15.43
C LYS A 192 32.83 -12.75 16.73
N ALA A 193 32.30 -11.86 17.56
CA ALA A 193 32.92 -11.55 18.84
C ALA A 193 32.98 -12.79 19.74
N THR A 194 34.13 -12.99 20.38
CA THR A 194 34.31 -14.07 21.36
C THR A 194 33.49 -13.78 22.62
N PRO A 195 33.07 -14.82 23.39
CA PRO A 195 32.39 -14.60 24.67
C PRO A 195 33.15 -13.68 25.62
N ALA A 196 34.49 -13.76 25.61
CA ALA A 196 35.35 -12.87 26.40
C ALA A 196 35.22 -11.39 25.97
N ARG A 197 35.19 -11.11 24.66
CA ARG A 197 35.02 -9.75 24.14
C ARG A 197 33.63 -9.20 24.48
N ILE A 198 32.59 -10.03 24.39
CA ILE A 198 31.22 -9.67 24.79
C ILE A 198 31.20 -9.28 26.28
N ALA A 199 31.70 -10.15 27.16
CA ALA A 199 31.74 -9.89 28.60
C ALA A 199 32.54 -8.61 28.96
N ALA A 200 33.65 -8.36 28.26
CA ALA A 200 34.44 -7.14 28.43
C ALA A 200 33.66 -5.88 28.02
N SER A 201 32.93 -5.93 26.89
CA SER A 201 32.08 -4.82 26.46
C SER A 201 30.93 -4.54 27.45
N ASP A 202 30.30 -5.58 27.99
CA ASP A 202 29.23 -5.44 28.99
C ASP A 202 29.74 -4.79 30.29
N ALA A 203 30.95 -5.16 30.72
CA ALA A 203 31.60 -4.55 31.88
C ALA A 203 31.91 -3.07 31.64
N LYS A 204 32.45 -2.72 30.46
CA LYS A 204 32.68 -1.32 30.06
C LYS A 204 31.37 -0.53 30.06
N VAL A 205 30.30 -1.06 29.47
CA VAL A 205 28.99 -0.39 29.42
C VAL A 205 28.44 -0.10 30.81
N ARG A 206 28.54 -1.05 31.76
CA ARG A 206 28.12 -0.81 33.15
C ARG A 206 28.92 0.32 33.80
N SER A 207 30.25 0.28 33.66
CA SER A 207 31.14 1.32 34.19
C SER A 207 30.86 2.69 33.60
N PHE A 208 30.75 2.77 32.27
CA PHE A 208 30.51 4.02 31.55
C PHE A 208 29.11 4.57 31.78
N SER A 209 28.09 3.71 31.89
CA SER A 209 26.73 4.15 32.23
C SER A 209 26.70 4.82 33.60
N HIS A 210 27.44 4.30 34.57
CA HIS A 210 27.59 4.93 35.89
C HIS A 210 28.39 6.24 35.81
N LYS A 211 29.55 6.22 35.15
CA LYS A 211 30.48 7.36 35.10
C LYS A 211 29.98 8.53 34.24
N TYR A 212 29.30 8.25 33.13
CA TYR A 212 28.99 9.23 32.08
C TYR A 212 27.51 9.33 31.72
N GLY A 213 26.66 8.41 32.18
CA GLY A 213 25.25 8.35 31.75
C GLY A 213 24.41 9.57 32.14
N HIS A 214 24.90 10.41 33.06
CA HIS A 214 24.26 11.65 33.50
C HIS A 214 24.72 12.89 32.70
N LEU A 215 25.73 12.77 31.85
CA LEU A 215 26.28 13.90 31.10
C LEU A 215 25.36 14.31 29.94
N SER A 216 25.38 15.60 29.62
CA SER A 216 24.78 16.14 28.39
C SER A 216 25.43 15.53 27.15
N ALA A 217 24.70 15.48 26.02
CA ALA A 217 25.18 14.86 24.78
C ALA A 217 26.58 15.35 24.33
N PRO A 218 26.90 16.66 24.29
CA PRO A 218 28.24 17.11 23.91
C PRO A 218 29.35 16.62 24.85
N LYS A 219 29.14 16.73 26.17
CA LYS A 219 30.09 16.26 27.20
C LYS A 219 30.30 14.74 27.15
N LEU A 220 29.24 13.98 26.93
CA LEU A 220 29.33 12.53 26.75
C LEU A 220 30.18 12.21 25.51
N MET A 221 29.92 12.88 24.38
CA MET A 221 30.67 12.64 23.16
C MET A 221 32.15 13.00 23.30
N ALA A 222 32.48 14.15 23.87
CA ALA A 222 33.86 14.54 24.16
C ALA A 222 34.56 13.48 25.02
N ALA A 223 33.94 13.02 26.11
CA ALA A 223 34.51 11.97 26.95
C ALA A 223 34.75 10.65 26.18
N MET A 224 33.81 10.24 25.31
CA MET A 224 33.95 9.00 24.53
C MET A 224 35.01 9.14 23.43
N ILE A 225 35.07 10.28 22.75
CA ILE A 225 35.95 10.53 21.60
C ILE A 225 37.38 10.81 22.04
N GLU A 226 37.56 11.66 23.04
CA GLU A 226 38.87 12.19 23.42
C GLU A 226 39.55 11.37 24.52
N THR A 227 38.79 10.66 25.35
CA THR A 227 39.32 9.95 26.53
C THR A 227 39.20 8.43 26.45
N GLU A 228 37.98 7.89 26.26
CA GLU A 228 37.75 6.44 26.43
C GLU A 228 38.03 5.61 25.17
N PHE A 229 37.83 6.18 23.97
CA PHE A 229 37.99 5.49 22.69
C PHE A 229 38.80 6.31 21.66
N THR A 230 39.80 7.06 22.11
CA THR A 230 40.66 7.86 21.24
C THR A 230 41.22 7.01 20.09
N GLY A 231 40.88 7.39 18.85
CA GLY A 231 41.27 6.66 17.63
C GLY A 231 40.51 5.34 17.36
N ASN A 232 39.66 4.88 18.28
CA ASN A 232 38.96 3.58 18.23
C ASN A 232 37.43 3.71 18.27
N ILE A 233 36.90 4.84 17.83
CA ILE A 233 35.46 5.12 17.73
C ILE A 233 35.10 5.77 16.40
N ALA A 234 33.91 5.45 15.90
CA ALA A 234 33.35 6.05 14.69
C ALA A 234 31.91 6.52 14.92
N LEU A 235 31.47 7.52 14.17
CA LEU A 235 30.06 7.90 14.08
C LEU A 235 29.41 7.18 12.89
N VAL A 236 28.25 6.56 13.10
CA VAL A 236 27.42 6.03 12.00
C VAL A 236 26.29 7.00 11.72
N SER A 237 26.23 7.53 10.49
CA SER A 237 25.20 8.48 10.09
C SER A 237 24.54 8.08 8.77
N SER A 238 23.22 8.21 8.69
CA SER A 238 22.46 8.05 7.45
C SER A 238 22.22 9.36 6.72
N PHE A 239 22.66 10.51 7.28
CA PHE A 239 22.33 11.84 6.78
C PHE A 239 20.82 12.05 6.59
N GLY A 240 20.01 11.50 7.51
CA GLY A 240 18.56 11.69 7.54
C GLY A 240 18.15 13.08 8.02
N THR A 241 16.83 13.30 8.12
CA THR A 241 16.20 14.58 8.50
C THR A 241 16.82 15.23 9.73
N GLU A 242 17.15 14.45 10.75
CA GLU A 242 17.66 14.98 12.02
C GLU A 242 19.15 14.68 12.26
N ALA A 243 19.87 14.17 11.25
CA ALA A 243 21.26 13.74 11.41
C ALA A 243 22.23 14.91 11.60
N ALA A 244 21.89 16.11 11.11
CA ALA A 244 22.76 17.28 11.16
C ALA A 244 23.16 17.68 12.58
N VAL A 245 22.27 17.51 13.57
CA VAL A 245 22.56 17.84 14.96
C VAL A 245 23.78 17.07 15.47
N LEU A 246 23.77 15.74 15.32
CA LEU A 246 24.86 14.90 15.82
C LEU A 246 26.14 15.09 15.01
N LEU A 247 26.01 15.29 13.70
CA LEU A 247 27.15 15.57 12.81
C LEU A 247 27.82 16.91 13.17
N HIS A 248 27.04 17.95 13.44
CA HIS A 248 27.53 19.25 13.88
C HIS A 248 28.23 19.16 15.23
N MET A 249 27.65 18.46 16.21
CA MET A 249 28.33 18.26 17.49
C MET A 249 29.68 17.54 17.34
N VAL A 250 29.77 16.56 16.43
CA VAL A 250 31.03 15.88 16.15
C VAL A 250 32.02 16.80 15.45
N SER A 251 31.58 17.65 14.51
CA SER A 251 32.51 18.58 13.85
C SER A 251 33.12 19.60 14.81
N GLU A 252 32.38 20.00 15.84
CA GLU A 252 32.88 20.90 16.89
C GLU A 252 33.87 20.22 17.85
N ILE A 253 33.79 18.90 18.02
CA ILE A 253 34.65 18.13 18.95
C ILE A 253 35.88 17.58 18.23
N ALA A 254 35.67 16.86 17.13
CA ALA A 254 36.68 16.13 16.37
C ALA A 254 36.27 16.06 14.89
N PRO A 255 36.59 17.10 14.09
CA PRO A 255 36.15 17.18 12.69
C PRO A 255 36.74 16.07 11.80
N ASP A 256 37.83 15.43 12.23
CA ASP A 256 38.47 14.29 11.58
C ASP A 256 38.00 12.92 12.12
N LEU A 257 37.05 12.88 13.05
CA LEU A 257 36.44 11.62 13.51
C LEU A 257 35.86 10.85 12.33
N PRO A 258 36.12 9.53 12.20
CA PRO A 258 35.49 8.69 11.19
C PRO A 258 33.96 8.76 11.22
N VAL A 259 33.35 9.30 10.17
CA VAL A 259 31.89 9.28 9.96
C VAL A 259 31.55 8.26 8.89
N VAL A 260 31.07 7.10 9.31
CA VAL A 260 30.64 6.02 8.42
C VAL A 260 29.26 6.33 7.83
N PHE A 261 29.22 6.48 6.51
CA PHE A 261 28.01 6.63 5.71
C PHE A 261 27.78 5.41 4.84
N LEU A 262 26.63 4.74 5.01
CA LEU A 262 26.24 3.58 4.19
C LEU A 262 25.51 4.00 2.91
N ASP A 263 26.23 3.99 1.79
CA ASP A 263 25.64 4.12 0.47
C ASP A 263 25.09 2.77 0.00
N THR A 264 23.80 2.56 0.26
CA THR A 264 23.08 1.34 -0.14
C THR A 264 22.89 1.18 -1.65
N GLN A 265 23.26 2.20 -2.46
CA GLN A 265 22.91 2.34 -3.88
C GLN A 265 21.40 2.35 -4.15
N LYS A 266 20.59 2.62 -3.12
CA LYS A 266 19.13 2.73 -3.17
C LYS A 266 18.64 3.95 -2.38
N LEU A 267 19.52 4.91 -2.09
CA LEU A 267 19.19 6.15 -1.40
C LEU A 267 18.53 7.15 -2.36
N PHE A 268 17.87 8.17 -1.82
CA PHE A 268 17.46 9.33 -2.58
C PHE A 268 18.67 10.13 -3.05
N GLY A 269 18.61 10.71 -4.25
CA GLY A 269 19.65 11.61 -4.74
C GLY A 269 19.77 12.86 -3.86
N GLU A 270 18.65 13.30 -3.29
CA GLU A 270 18.54 14.38 -2.31
C GLU A 270 19.40 14.12 -1.07
N THR A 271 19.43 12.89 -0.56
CA THR A 271 20.24 12.53 0.61
C THR A 271 21.74 12.60 0.30
N LEU A 272 22.15 12.24 -0.91
CA LEU A 272 23.55 12.36 -1.33
C LEU A 272 23.97 13.83 -1.47
N ARG A 273 23.13 14.65 -2.12
CA ARG A 273 23.39 16.10 -2.24
C ARG A 273 23.40 16.79 -0.87
N TYR A 274 22.45 16.45 -0.01
CA TYR A 274 22.37 16.98 1.36
C TYR A 274 23.59 16.60 2.19
N ARG A 275 24.09 15.36 2.06
CA ARG A 275 25.35 14.94 2.69
C ARG A 275 26.49 15.86 2.27
N ASP A 276 26.71 16.02 0.96
CA ASP A 276 27.85 16.78 0.45
C ASP A 276 27.78 18.26 0.87
N GLN A 277 26.57 18.85 0.81
CA GLN A 277 26.31 20.20 1.32
C GLN A 277 26.64 20.32 2.80
N LEU A 278 26.07 19.43 3.63
CA LEU A 278 26.20 19.49 5.08
C LEU A 278 27.66 19.29 5.51
N VAL A 279 28.36 18.32 4.92
CA VAL A 279 29.78 18.03 5.19
C VAL A 279 30.65 19.27 4.93
N GLY A 280 30.44 19.93 3.79
CA GLY A 280 31.15 21.18 3.48
C GLY A 280 30.81 22.32 4.42
N GLN A 281 29.54 22.44 4.83
CA GLN A 281 29.08 23.52 5.71
C GLN A 281 29.63 23.40 7.13
N ILE A 282 29.68 22.19 7.70
CA ILE A 282 30.11 21.97 9.10
C ILE A 282 31.59 21.53 9.21
N GLY A 283 32.30 21.37 8.10
CA GLY A 283 33.75 21.12 8.10
C GLY A 283 34.19 19.71 8.51
N LEU A 284 33.35 18.68 8.31
CA LEU A 284 33.78 17.29 8.53
C LEU A 284 34.80 16.86 7.47
N THR A 285 35.90 16.23 7.89
CA THR A 285 37.02 15.88 6.99
C THR A 285 37.17 14.38 6.75
N ASN A 286 36.52 13.52 7.54
CA ASN A 286 36.68 12.06 7.48
C ASN A 286 35.34 11.31 7.29
N VAL A 287 34.59 11.67 6.25
CA VAL A 287 33.35 10.96 5.88
C VAL A 287 33.66 9.76 5.00
N GLN A 288 33.44 8.56 5.54
CA GLN A 288 33.74 7.29 4.89
C GLN A 288 32.48 6.73 4.23
N THR A 289 32.44 6.78 2.90
CA THR A 289 31.33 6.18 2.14
C THR A 289 31.56 4.68 1.96
N VAL A 290 30.71 3.88 2.61
CA VAL A 290 30.76 2.42 2.59
C VAL A 290 29.65 1.88 1.70
N ARG A 291 30.01 1.00 0.78
CA ARG A 291 29.09 0.39 -0.20
C ARG A 291 28.94 -1.11 0.01
N PRO A 292 27.81 -1.69 -0.44
CA PRO A 292 27.67 -3.14 -0.56
C PRO A 292 28.78 -3.75 -1.41
N ASP A 293 29.13 -4.99 -1.10
CA ASP A 293 30.05 -5.78 -1.91
C ASP A 293 29.44 -6.03 -3.31
N PRO A 294 30.10 -5.59 -4.39
CA PRO A 294 29.64 -5.80 -5.76
C PRO A 294 29.43 -7.27 -6.13
N GLU A 295 30.23 -8.20 -5.61
CA GLU A 295 30.07 -9.63 -5.86
C GLU A 295 28.80 -10.16 -5.20
N ARG A 296 28.53 -9.75 -3.96
CA ARG A 296 27.27 -10.06 -3.26
C ARG A 296 26.07 -9.54 -4.01
N LEU A 297 26.14 -8.31 -4.51
CA LEU A 297 25.05 -7.73 -5.31
C LEU A 297 24.82 -8.50 -6.61
N ARG A 298 25.88 -8.86 -7.34
CA ARG A 298 25.76 -9.67 -8.56
C ARG A 298 25.15 -11.05 -8.29
N ALA A 299 25.55 -11.69 -7.19
CA ALA A 299 25.07 -13.03 -6.85
C ALA A 299 23.62 -13.02 -6.31
N LEU A 300 23.27 -12.05 -5.46
CA LEU A 300 22.03 -12.11 -4.66
C LEU A 300 20.97 -11.12 -5.11
N ASP A 301 21.36 -10.00 -5.73
CA ASP A 301 20.46 -8.95 -6.19
C ASP A 301 20.80 -8.45 -7.62
N PRO A 302 21.00 -9.35 -8.61
CA PRO A 302 21.45 -8.96 -9.96
C PRO A 302 20.48 -7.98 -10.63
N LYS A 303 19.18 -8.05 -10.28
CA LYS A 303 18.13 -7.18 -10.80
C LYS A 303 17.90 -5.93 -9.93
N GLY A 304 18.53 -5.84 -8.76
CA GLY A 304 18.37 -4.71 -7.84
C GLY A 304 16.99 -4.58 -7.20
N MET A 305 16.23 -5.68 -7.11
CA MET A 305 14.81 -5.74 -6.71
C MET A 305 14.56 -6.46 -5.40
N LEU A 306 15.59 -6.94 -4.69
CA LEU A 306 15.41 -7.63 -3.41
C LEU A 306 14.61 -6.81 -2.38
N PHE A 307 14.62 -5.48 -2.45
CA PHE A 307 13.84 -4.64 -1.55
C PHE A 307 12.33 -4.92 -1.61
N SER A 308 11.84 -5.39 -2.76
CA SER A 308 10.42 -5.65 -3.02
C SER A 308 9.99 -7.07 -2.66
N SER A 309 10.91 -8.04 -2.77
CA SER A 309 10.62 -9.46 -2.60
C SER A 309 11.17 -10.05 -1.29
N ARG A 310 12.37 -9.63 -0.88
CA ARG A 310 13.10 -10.13 0.30
C ARG A 310 13.79 -8.98 1.02
N ALA A 311 12.99 -8.09 1.61
CA ALA A 311 13.47 -6.84 2.22
C ALA A 311 14.54 -7.04 3.31
N ASN A 312 14.50 -8.15 4.04
CA ASN A 312 15.51 -8.48 5.05
C ASN A 312 16.85 -8.85 4.41
N LEU A 313 16.87 -9.71 3.39
CA LEU A 313 18.09 -10.02 2.63
C LEU A 313 18.66 -8.77 1.94
N CYS A 314 17.78 -7.92 1.39
CA CYS A 314 18.19 -6.62 0.84
C CYS A 314 18.91 -5.76 1.90
N CYS A 315 18.36 -5.66 3.11
CA CYS A 315 19.00 -4.95 4.21
C CYS A 315 20.31 -5.62 4.65
N GLN A 316 20.35 -6.95 4.67
CA GLN A 316 21.54 -7.70 5.06
C GLN A 316 22.73 -7.33 4.17
N ILE A 317 22.60 -7.50 2.86
CA ILE A 317 23.71 -7.31 1.91
C ILE A 317 24.03 -5.84 1.63
N ARG A 318 23.04 -4.94 1.76
CA ARG A 318 23.21 -3.50 1.50
C ARG A 318 23.54 -2.66 2.72
N LYS A 319 23.31 -3.18 3.93
CA LYS A 319 23.45 -2.39 5.17
C LYS A 319 24.21 -3.11 6.26
N VAL A 320 23.81 -4.32 6.62
CA VAL A 320 24.39 -5.04 7.77
C VAL A 320 25.81 -5.48 7.44
N GLU A 321 26.01 -6.31 6.41
CA GLU A 321 27.34 -6.81 6.02
C GLU A 321 28.35 -5.68 5.76
N PRO A 322 28.00 -4.60 5.03
CA PRO A 322 28.95 -3.51 4.79
C PRO A 322 29.26 -2.71 6.04
N LEU A 323 28.28 -2.52 6.93
CA LEU A 323 28.50 -1.80 8.18
C LEU A 323 29.39 -2.60 9.12
N ASP A 324 29.15 -3.90 9.28
CA ASP A 324 29.96 -4.75 10.14
C ASP A 324 31.42 -4.72 9.71
N ARG A 325 31.68 -4.79 8.39
CA ARG A 325 33.03 -4.64 7.82
C ARG A 325 33.63 -3.26 8.11
N ALA A 326 32.87 -2.19 7.92
CA ALA A 326 33.34 -0.83 8.18
C ALA A 326 33.61 -0.58 9.66
N LEU A 327 32.81 -1.20 10.54
CA LEU A 327 32.97 -1.09 11.96
C LEU A 327 34.09 -1.98 12.49
N ALA A 328 34.49 -3.05 11.79
CA ALA A 328 35.52 -4.03 12.19
C ALA A 328 36.71 -3.44 12.98
N PRO A 329 37.31 -2.30 12.61
CA PRO A 329 38.46 -1.71 13.32
C PRO A 329 38.13 -1.03 14.67
N TYR A 330 36.89 -0.65 14.94
CA TYR A 330 36.52 0.17 16.10
C TYR A 330 36.00 -0.66 17.28
N ASP A 331 36.25 -0.19 18.51
CA ASP A 331 35.69 -0.79 19.73
C ASP A 331 34.39 -0.14 20.16
N ALA A 332 34.09 1.05 19.62
CA ALA A 332 32.85 1.76 19.87
C ALA A 332 32.29 2.45 18.64
N TRP A 333 30.99 2.74 18.66
CA TRP A 333 30.40 3.63 17.68
C TRP A 333 29.26 4.49 18.23
N ILE A 334 29.06 5.65 17.63
CA ILE A 334 28.03 6.64 17.97
C ILE A 334 26.86 6.50 16.99
N THR A 335 25.62 6.64 17.46
CA THR A 335 24.43 6.74 16.60
C THR A 335 23.47 7.86 17.01
N GLY A 336 22.68 8.33 16.05
CA GLY A 336 21.62 9.33 16.26
C GLY A 336 20.27 8.77 16.70
N ARG A 337 20.21 7.56 17.29
CA ARG A 337 18.95 6.96 17.73
C ARG A 337 18.36 7.74 18.92
N LYS A 338 17.03 7.95 18.89
CA LYS A 338 16.25 8.67 19.92
C LYS A 338 15.06 7.84 20.38
N ARG A 339 14.62 8.02 21.63
CA ARG A 339 13.50 7.25 22.20
C ARG A 339 12.15 7.53 21.53
N TYR A 340 11.91 8.76 21.08
CA TYR A 340 10.63 9.12 20.44
C TYR A 340 10.47 8.60 19.01
N GLN A 341 11.53 8.06 18.39
CA GLN A 341 11.51 7.55 17.01
C GLN A 341 10.95 6.10 16.93
N GLY A 342 9.80 5.84 17.55
CA GLY A 342 9.09 4.56 17.44
C GLY A 342 8.99 3.76 18.75
N ARG A 343 7.99 2.87 18.81
CA ARG A 343 7.56 2.18 20.05
C ARG A 343 8.67 1.34 20.71
N ARG A 344 9.47 0.60 19.93
CA ARG A 344 10.55 -0.25 20.47
C ARG A 344 11.76 0.53 21.00
N ARG A 345 11.87 1.84 20.71
CA ARG A 345 12.98 2.68 21.16
C ARG A 345 12.73 3.39 22.48
N ALA A 346 11.53 3.29 23.07
CA ALA A 346 11.16 4.02 24.28
C ALA A 346 12.13 3.80 25.46
N VAL A 347 12.76 2.62 25.53
CA VAL A 347 13.72 2.24 26.59
C VAL A 347 15.19 2.31 26.16
N LEU A 348 15.51 3.01 25.07
CA LEU A 348 16.86 3.09 24.53
C LEU A 348 17.87 3.64 25.56
N PRO A 349 18.93 2.87 25.92
CA PRO A 349 20.00 3.35 26.77
C PRO A 349 20.89 4.37 26.05
N VAL A 350 21.49 5.27 26.81
CA VAL A 350 22.50 6.22 26.29
C VAL A 350 23.79 5.49 25.90
N ILE A 351 24.14 4.43 26.63
CA ILE A 351 25.29 3.56 26.36
C ILE A 351 24.80 2.11 26.43
N GLU A 352 25.04 1.31 25.39
CA GLU A 352 24.61 -0.08 25.30
C GLU A 352 25.73 -0.97 24.74
N ALA A 353 25.67 -2.27 25.03
CA ALA A 353 26.59 -3.25 24.45
C ALA A 353 26.06 -3.74 23.09
N ALA A 354 26.96 -3.98 22.15
CA ALA A 354 26.63 -4.54 20.84
C ALA A 354 27.75 -5.48 20.37
N GLU A 355 27.55 -6.79 20.54
CA GLU A 355 28.46 -7.85 20.04
C GLU A 355 29.96 -7.58 20.29
N GLY A 356 30.33 -7.32 21.55
CA GLY A 356 31.73 -7.07 21.91
C GLY A 356 32.22 -5.65 21.67
N ARG A 357 31.31 -4.70 21.39
CA ARG A 357 31.57 -3.26 21.24
C ARG A 357 30.64 -2.43 22.10
N VAL A 358 30.98 -1.16 22.27
CA VAL A 358 30.16 -0.17 22.97
C VAL A 358 29.45 0.72 21.97
N LYS A 359 28.14 0.87 22.13
CA LYS A 359 27.32 1.75 21.29
C LYS A 359 26.81 2.92 22.11
N ILE A 360 27.00 4.12 21.59
CA ILE A 360 26.66 5.38 22.26
C ILE A 360 25.52 6.05 21.49
N ASN A 361 24.46 6.43 22.21
CA ASN A 361 23.27 7.12 21.70
C ASN A 361 23.12 8.46 22.43
N PRO A 362 23.93 9.49 22.12
CA PRO A 362 23.98 10.74 22.89
C PRO A 362 22.62 11.46 22.93
N LEU A 363 21.83 11.30 21.86
CA LEU A 363 20.54 11.93 21.70
C LEU A 363 19.37 11.05 22.20
N ALA A 364 19.63 9.94 22.90
CA ALA A 364 18.56 9.00 23.30
C ALA A 364 17.39 9.69 24.02
N GLY A 365 17.69 10.66 24.90
CA GLY A 365 16.70 11.41 25.68
C GLY A 365 16.22 12.73 25.06
N TRP A 366 16.70 13.13 23.88
CA TRP A 366 16.31 14.40 23.26
C TRP A 366 14.89 14.34 22.69
N SER A 367 14.13 15.42 22.86
CA SER A 367 12.82 15.62 22.22
C SER A 367 12.97 16.19 20.81
N LYS A 368 11.87 16.22 20.05
CA LYS A 368 11.83 16.89 18.74
C LYS A 368 12.08 18.39 18.88
N ASP A 369 11.50 19.04 19.89
CA ASP A 369 11.64 20.48 20.13
C ASP A 369 13.09 20.87 20.39
N LEU A 370 13.82 20.10 21.23
CA LEU A 370 15.24 20.35 21.49
C LEU A 370 16.10 20.22 20.24
N LEU A 371 15.75 19.32 19.32
CA LEU A 371 16.45 19.23 18.04
C LEU A 371 16.15 20.44 17.17
N ASP A 372 14.88 20.87 17.12
CA ASP A 372 14.47 22.00 16.30
C ASP A 372 15.08 23.32 16.78
N GLU A 373 15.19 23.47 18.10
CA GLU A 373 15.94 24.55 18.74
C GLU A 373 17.41 24.51 18.31
N TYR A 374 18.07 23.36 18.40
CA TYR A 374 19.46 23.20 17.98
C TYR A 374 19.68 23.50 16.48
N PHE A 375 18.76 23.05 15.61
CA PHE A 375 18.79 23.38 14.19
C PHE A 375 18.75 24.90 13.96
N THR A 376 17.92 25.60 14.72
CA THR A 376 17.73 27.06 14.62
C THR A 376 18.94 27.81 15.17
N GLU A 377 19.40 27.44 16.36
CA GLU A 377 20.54 28.04 17.05
C GLU A 377 21.82 27.99 16.20
N HIS A 378 22.07 26.84 15.56
CA HIS A 378 23.30 26.61 14.79
C HIS A 378 23.12 26.82 13.27
N GLY A 379 21.96 27.30 12.81
CA GLY A 379 21.72 27.56 11.39
C GLY A 379 21.90 26.33 10.49
N LEU A 380 21.55 25.14 10.99
CA LEU A 380 21.76 23.90 10.27
C LEU A 380 20.70 23.73 9.15
N PRO A 381 21.10 23.28 7.94
CA PRO A 381 20.16 23.09 6.85
C PRO A 381 19.23 21.93 7.18
N ARG A 382 17.94 22.07 6.86
CA ARG A 382 17.00 20.94 6.91
C ARG A 382 17.21 20.02 5.73
N HIS A 383 16.92 18.74 5.90
CA HIS A 383 16.95 17.81 4.78
C HIS A 383 15.85 18.19 3.79
N PRO A 384 16.13 18.34 2.48
CA PRO A 384 15.16 18.87 1.51
C PRO A 384 13.85 18.07 1.45
N LEU A 385 13.92 16.73 1.51
CA LEU A 385 12.74 15.86 1.51
C LEU A 385 11.84 16.00 2.77
N GLU A 386 12.30 16.65 3.85
CA GLU A 386 11.45 16.91 5.02
C GLU A 386 10.26 17.82 4.63
N ALA A 387 10.51 18.84 3.81
CA ALA A 387 9.48 19.74 3.28
C ALA A 387 8.47 19.02 2.37
N ASP A 388 8.88 17.94 1.72
CA ASP A 388 8.04 17.08 0.89
C ASP A 388 7.24 16.04 1.70
N GLY A 389 7.34 16.05 3.03
CA GLY A 389 6.62 15.16 3.93
C GLY A 389 7.33 13.84 4.25
N TYR A 390 8.63 13.70 3.95
CA TYR A 390 9.42 12.54 4.35
C TYR A 390 10.12 12.77 5.70
N LEU A 391 9.42 12.49 6.80
CA LEU A 391 9.93 12.76 8.16
C LEU A 391 10.98 11.76 8.66
N SER A 392 11.00 10.52 8.12
CA SER A 392 12.05 9.53 8.38
C SER A 392 12.59 8.95 7.09
N ILE A 393 13.85 9.23 6.77
CA ILE A 393 14.44 8.92 5.47
C ILE A 393 15.32 7.66 5.54
N GLY A 394 15.18 6.79 4.54
CA GLY A 394 16.01 5.60 4.35
C GLY A 394 16.32 5.37 2.87
N CYS A 395 16.25 4.12 2.41
CA CYS A 395 16.32 3.82 0.98
C CYS A 395 15.03 4.29 0.31
N MET A 396 15.15 4.91 -0.86
CA MET A 396 14.05 5.36 -1.71
C MET A 396 12.90 4.35 -1.85
N PRO A 397 13.13 3.06 -2.18
CA PRO A 397 12.02 2.12 -2.37
C PRO A 397 11.31 1.68 -1.08
N CYS A 398 11.84 2.03 0.10
CA CYS A 398 11.29 1.62 1.40
C CYS A 398 10.91 2.81 2.28
N THR A 399 10.79 4.00 1.68
CA THR A 399 10.49 5.25 2.36
C THR A 399 9.37 5.96 1.62
N ASP A 400 8.32 6.32 2.34
CA ASP A 400 7.16 7.03 1.84
C ASP A 400 6.91 8.29 2.67
N ARG A 401 6.06 9.18 2.17
CA ARG A 401 5.58 10.36 2.90
C ARG A 401 4.71 9.92 4.08
N VAL A 402 4.64 10.76 5.10
CA VAL A 402 3.72 10.60 6.23
C VAL A 402 2.60 11.64 6.16
N ARG A 403 1.40 11.23 6.53
CA ARG A 403 0.25 12.14 6.59
C ARG A 403 0.29 12.97 7.87
N PRO A 404 -0.33 14.16 7.91
CA PRO A 404 -0.47 14.92 9.14
C PRO A 404 -1.05 14.06 10.27
N GLY A 405 -0.39 14.05 11.43
CA GLY A 405 -0.78 13.27 12.61
C GLY A 405 -0.33 11.80 12.62
N GLU A 406 0.27 11.27 11.53
CA GLU A 406 0.91 9.96 11.57
C GLU A 406 2.23 9.99 12.35
N ASP A 407 2.64 8.84 12.89
CA ASP A 407 3.97 8.66 13.48
C ASP A 407 5.08 9.03 12.48
N VAL A 408 6.15 9.67 12.95
CA VAL A 408 7.26 10.16 12.10
C VAL A 408 7.94 9.07 11.26
N ARG A 409 7.83 7.80 11.67
CA ARG A 409 8.35 6.63 10.94
C ARG A 409 7.28 5.85 10.19
N ALA A 410 6.00 6.25 10.18
CA ALA A 410 4.93 5.53 9.50
C ALA A 410 5.15 5.38 7.97
N GLY A 411 5.98 6.23 7.38
CA GLY A 411 6.42 6.12 5.98
C GLY A 411 7.47 5.04 5.72
N ARG A 412 8.07 4.45 6.76
CA ARG A 412 9.09 3.39 6.62
C ARG A 412 8.41 2.03 6.48
N TRP A 413 8.72 1.33 5.40
CA TRP A 413 8.16 0.00 5.11
C TRP A 413 6.62 -0.09 5.19
N ARG A 414 5.93 0.98 4.75
CA ARG A 414 4.47 1.10 4.78
C ARG A 414 3.81 -0.15 4.18
N GLY A 415 2.90 -0.75 4.94
CA GLY A 415 2.18 -1.96 4.52
C GLY A 415 2.91 -3.28 4.78
N THR A 416 3.97 -3.27 5.60
CA THR A 416 4.64 -4.49 6.08
C THR A 416 4.77 -4.48 7.61
N ASP A 417 5.02 -5.63 8.23
CA ASP A 417 5.19 -5.77 9.70
C ASP A 417 6.57 -5.29 10.21
N LYS A 418 7.39 -4.72 9.32
CA LYS A 418 8.75 -4.28 9.65
C LYS A 418 8.77 -2.85 10.20
N ASP A 419 9.31 -2.71 11.39
CA ASP A 419 9.38 -1.45 12.14
C ASP A 419 10.82 -0.98 12.43
N GLU A 420 11.82 -1.88 12.46
CA GLU A 420 13.24 -1.55 12.61
C GLU A 420 14.13 -2.03 11.46
N CYS A 421 15.30 -1.40 11.36
CA CYS A 421 16.34 -1.83 10.45
C CYS A 421 17.24 -2.85 11.16
N GLY A 422 17.61 -3.93 10.46
CA GLY A 422 18.53 -4.97 10.96
C GLY A 422 19.92 -4.47 11.43
N ILE A 423 20.27 -3.21 11.14
CA ILE A 423 21.47 -2.52 11.68
C ILE A 423 21.41 -2.34 13.21
N HIS A 424 20.21 -2.37 13.80
CA HIS A 424 20.00 -2.07 15.22
C HIS A 424 19.33 -3.20 15.98
N GLU A 425 19.12 -4.34 15.32
CA GLU A 425 18.61 -5.54 15.96
C GLU A 425 19.75 -6.23 16.70
N THR A 426 19.51 -6.62 17.95
CA THR A 426 20.39 -7.55 18.65
C THR A 426 20.19 -8.97 18.09
N PRO A 427 21.20 -9.86 18.17
CA PRO A 427 21.10 -11.24 17.69
C PRO A 427 19.85 -11.99 18.18
N ALA A 428 19.39 -11.72 19.41
CA ALA A 428 18.21 -12.33 20.00
C ALA A 428 16.90 -11.99 19.24
N ALA A 429 16.82 -10.85 18.56
CA ALA A 429 15.66 -10.49 17.74
C ALA A 429 15.71 -11.11 16.34
N GLN A 430 16.91 -11.42 15.83
CA GLN A 430 17.07 -12.04 14.51
C GLN A 430 16.69 -13.52 14.52
N SER A 431 16.91 -14.26 15.62
CA SER A 431 16.56 -15.68 15.72
C SER A 431 15.05 -15.95 15.82
N LEU A 432 14.26 -14.98 16.32
CA LEU A 432 12.81 -15.11 16.47
C LEU A 432 12.03 -14.88 15.17
N THR A 433 12.67 -14.30 14.15
CA THR A 433 12.03 -14.03 12.84
C THR A 433 12.41 -15.06 11.77
N SER A 434 13.39 -15.93 12.04
CA SER A 434 13.78 -17.04 11.17
C SER A 434 12.97 -18.32 11.40
N SER A 435 12.31 -18.46 12.55
CA SER A 435 11.35 -19.53 12.80
C SER A 435 9.95 -19.03 12.42
N GLY A 436 9.61 -19.24 11.15
CA GLY A 436 8.24 -19.10 10.68
C GLY A 436 7.32 -20.03 11.46
N LEU A 437 6.36 -19.42 12.16
CA LEU A 437 5.02 -19.94 12.35
C LEU A 437 4.07 -19.09 11.52
#